data_AF-A0A381U8P1-F1
#
_entry.id   AF-A0A381U8P1-F1
#
_cell.length_a   1.000
_cell.length_b   1.000
_cell.length_c   1.000
_cell.angle_alpha   90.00
_cell.angle_beta   90.00
_cell.angle_gamma   90.00
#
_symmetry.space_group_name_H-M   'P 1'
#
loop_
_entity.id
_entity.type
_entity.pdbx_description
1 polymer ?
#
loop_
_entity_poly.entity_id
_entity_poly.type
_entity_poly.pdbx_seq_one_letter_code
_entity_poly.pdbx_strand_id
1 'polypeptide(L)'
;FDNISAGHLKFLDQLKTLKGFNVVGINSDNSIDEQKGALPLLNERERALLLSAVEAVDRVVIFNELDAGSMIRRIRPQIVVKGERFLNKQLPEKKAIEETGAKLEFFLEY
;
A
#
# COMPACT_ATOMS: atom_id res chain seq x y z
N PHE A 1 -6.97 2.97 3.16
CA PHE A 1 -7.07 4.37 2.71
C PHE A 1 -8.54 4.76 2.66
N ASP A 2 -9.27 4.53 3.76
CA ASP A 2 -10.74 4.51 3.71
C ASP A 2 -11.30 5.90 4.00
N ASN A 3 -10.50 6.71 4.71
CA ASN A 3 -10.66 8.14 4.83
C ASN A 3 -9.33 8.80 4.39
N ILE A 4 -9.23 9.13 3.10
CA ILE A 4 -8.03 9.79 2.56
C ILE A 4 -7.94 11.19 3.15
N SER A 5 -6.78 11.51 3.72
CA SER A 5 -6.50 12.77 4.41
C SER A 5 -5.20 13.35 3.88
N ALA A 6 -4.92 14.62 4.21
CA ALA A 6 -3.65 15.26 3.85
C ALA A 6 -2.43 14.45 4.35
N GLY A 7 -2.56 13.71 5.46
CA GLY A 7 -1.47 12.87 5.97
C GLY A 7 -1.12 11.71 5.03
N HIS A 8 -2.14 11.07 4.44
CA HIS A 8 -1.96 10.04 3.41
C HIS A 8 -1.28 10.60 2.15
N LEU A 9 -1.64 11.82 1.75
CA LEU A 9 -1.02 12.47 0.58
C LEU A 9 0.45 12.79 0.83
N LYS A 10 0.78 13.33 2.01
CA LYS A 10 2.18 13.57 2.42
C LYS A 10 2.98 12.27 2.54
N PHE A 11 2.36 11.19 3.01
CA PHE A 11 2.99 9.88 3.04
C PHE A 11 3.34 9.39 1.62
N LEU A 12 2.41 9.50 0.68
CA LEU A 12 2.64 9.07 -0.71
C LEU A 12 3.59 9.98 -1.48
N ASP A 13 3.59 11.29 -1.21
CA ASP A 13 4.49 12.24 -1.88
C ASP A 13 5.97 11.93 -1.62
N GLN A 14 6.29 11.33 -0.46
CA GLN A 14 7.64 10.85 -0.14
C GLN A 14 8.14 9.78 -1.13
N LEU A 15 7.26 9.09 -1.88
CA LEU A 15 7.66 8.15 -2.93
C LEU A 15 8.44 8.83 -4.06
N LYS A 16 8.34 10.16 -4.24
CA LYS A 16 9.18 10.94 -5.18
C LYS A 16 10.66 10.92 -4.83
N THR A 17 11.01 10.58 -3.59
CA THR A 17 12.41 10.41 -3.17
C THR A 17 13.02 9.11 -3.72
N LEU A 18 12.17 8.16 -4.10
CA LEU A 18 12.57 6.91 -4.74
C LEU A 18 12.62 7.08 -6.25
N LYS A 19 13.59 6.43 -6.88
CA LYS A 19 13.66 6.34 -8.34
C LYS A 19 12.95 5.07 -8.80
N GLY A 20 12.05 5.19 -9.76
CA GLY A 20 11.42 4.03 -10.38
C GLY A 20 9.94 4.25 -10.67
N PHE A 21 9.21 3.14 -10.73
CA PHE A 21 7.77 3.10 -10.97
C PHE A 21 7.06 2.70 -9.67
N ASN A 22 6.31 3.63 -9.11
CA ASN A 22 5.68 3.52 -7.80
C ASN A 22 4.29 2.88 -7.93
N VAL A 23 4.13 1.71 -7.31
CA VAL A 23 2.86 0.97 -7.27
C VAL A 23 2.27 1.00 -5.87
N VAL A 24 1.04 1.49 -5.74
CA VAL A 24 0.28 1.47 -4.49
C VAL A 24 -0.74 0.34 -4.54
N GLY A 25 -0.59 -0.65 -3.67
CA GLY A 25 -1.59 -1.69 -3.46
C GLY A 25 -2.64 -1.25 -2.45
N ILE A 26 -3.92 -1.43 -2.75
CA ILE A 26 -5.03 -1.24 -1.81
C ILE A 26 -5.91 -2.48 -1.73
N ASN A 27 -6.45 -2.74 -0.53
CA ASN A 27 -7.44 -3.79 -0.32
C ASN A 27 -8.74 -3.49 -1.08
N SER A 28 -9.35 -4.53 -1.62
CA SER A 28 -10.72 -4.53 -2.15
C SER A 28 -11.75 -4.21 -1.05
N ASP A 29 -12.98 -3.90 -1.45
CA ASP A 29 -14.06 -3.67 -0.49
C ASP A 29 -14.38 -4.93 0.31
N ASN A 30 -14.38 -6.10 -0.35
CA ASN A 30 -14.56 -7.40 0.31
C ASN A 30 -13.45 -7.68 1.34
N SER A 31 -12.18 -7.41 0.98
CA SER A 31 -11.04 -7.61 1.87
C SER A 31 -11.13 -6.71 3.11
N ILE A 32 -11.60 -5.47 2.95
CA ILE A 32 -11.82 -4.55 4.07
C ILE A 32 -12.96 -5.03 4.96
N ASP A 33 -14.08 -5.47 4.37
CA ASP A 33 -15.22 -5.99 5.12
C ASP A 33 -14.85 -7.25 5.92
N GLU A 34 -14.10 -8.17 5.33
CA GLU A 34 -13.58 -9.36 6.03
C GLU A 34 -12.64 -8.98 7.20
N GLN A 35 -11.82 -7.95 7.04
CA GLN A 35 -10.85 -7.52 8.07
C GLN A 35 -11.48 -6.68 9.18
N LYS A 36 -12.47 -5.83 8.87
CA LYS A 36 -13.00 -4.81 9.78
C LYS A 36 -14.46 -5.03 10.16
N GLY A 37 -15.16 -5.93 9.49
CA GLY A 37 -16.60 -6.19 9.68
C GLY A 37 -17.50 -5.05 9.18
N ALA A 38 -16.97 -4.16 8.34
CA ALA A 38 -17.72 -3.06 7.73
C ALA A 38 -17.05 -2.59 6.44
N LEU A 39 -17.88 -2.22 5.46
CA LEU A 39 -17.44 -1.61 4.21
C LEU A 39 -16.75 -0.26 4.44
N PRO A 40 -15.77 0.11 3.59
CA PRO A 40 -15.17 1.43 3.62
C PRO A 40 -16.16 2.53 3.20
N LEU A 41 -15.88 3.77 3.60
CA LEU A 41 -16.69 4.95 3.21
C LEU A 41 -16.65 5.21 1.71
N LEU A 42 -15.47 5.02 1.10
CA LEU A 42 -15.25 5.09 -0.34
C LEU A 42 -14.98 3.69 -0.86
N ASN A 43 -15.64 3.31 -1.95
CA ASN A 43 -15.44 2.01 -2.57
C ASN A 43 -14.03 1.89 -3.17
N GLU A 44 -13.62 0.68 -3.51
CA GLU A 44 -12.26 0.39 -3.97
C GLU A 44 -11.85 1.17 -5.21
N ARG A 45 -12.80 1.46 -6.12
CA ARG A 45 -12.55 2.23 -7.34
C ARG A 45 -12.40 3.71 -7.06
N GLU A 46 -13.19 4.26 -6.14
CA GLU A 46 -13.08 5.64 -5.68
C GLU A 46 -11.76 5.88 -4.95
N ARG A 47 -11.39 4.97 -4.03
CA ARG A 47 -10.09 5.00 -3.36
C ARG A 47 -8.95 4.90 -4.36
N ALA A 48 -9.04 4.00 -5.34
CA ALA A 48 -8.02 3.86 -6.37
C ALA A 48 -7.89 5.14 -7.23
N LEU A 49 -9.02 5.74 -7.62
CA LEU A 49 -9.03 6.96 -8.41
C LEU A 49 -8.34 8.12 -7.66
N LEU A 50 -8.68 8.32 -6.39
CA LEU A 50 -8.07 9.37 -5.57
C LEU A 50 -6.56 9.18 -5.41
N LEU A 51 -6.11 7.94 -5.18
CA LEU A 51 -4.68 7.65 -5.03
C LEU A 51 -3.93 7.76 -6.37
N SER A 52 -4.59 7.43 -7.49
CA SER A 52 -4.01 7.59 -8.84
C SER A 52 -3.82 9.05 -9.25
N ALA A 53 -4.49 10.00 -8.59
CA ALA A 53 -4.32 11.42 -8.82
C ALA A 53 -3.10 12.00 -8.08
N VAL A 54 -2.47 11.22 -7.20
CA VAL A 54 -1.25 11.64 -6.50
C VAL A 54 -0.08 11.52 -7.47
N GLU A 55 0.61 12.64 -7.72
CA GLU A 55 1.71 12.72 -8.70
C GLU A 55 2.81 11.66 -8.47
N ALA A 56 3.05 11.27 -7.22
CA ALA A 56 4.06 10.28 -6.87
C ALA A 56 3.65 8.82 -7.17
N VAL A 57 2.40 8.57 -7.58
CA VAL A 57 1.81 7.23 -7.76
C VAL A 57 1.62 6.95 -9.25
N ASP A 58 2.38 6.00 -9.79
CA ASP A 58 2.28 5.62 -11.21
C ASP A 58 1.15 4.62 -11.48
N ARG A 59 0.85 3.75 -10.50
CA ARG A 59 -0.20 2.74 -10.61
C ARG A 59 -0.80 2.41 -9.26
N VAL A 60 -2.13 2.27 -9.24
CA VAL A 60 -2.86 1.66 -8.13
C VAL A 60 -3.30 0.26 -8.51
N VAL A 61 -3.11 -0.70 -7.61
CA VAL A 61 -3.54 -2.09 -7.76
C VAL A 61 -4.50 -2.41 -6.62
N ILE A 62 -5.67 -2.95 -6.99
CA ILE A 62 -6.64 -3.46 -6.01
C ILE A 62 -6.39 -4.96 -5.85
N PHE A 63 -6.26 -5.44 -4.62
CA PHE A 63 -6.07 -6.85 -4.30
C PHE A 63 -7.10 -7.32 -3.26
N ASN A 64 -7.49 -8.58 -3.34
CA ASN A 64 -8.57 -9.14 -2.49
C ASN A 64 -8.03 -9.97 -1.32
N GLU A 65 -6.76 -10.35 -1.37
CA GLU A 65 -6.09 -11.12 -0.34
C GLU A 65 -5.98 -10.34 0.99
N LEU A 66 -5.91 -11.06 2.10
CA LEU A 66 -5.78 -10.48 3.44
C LEU A 66 -4.43 -9.78 3.67
N ASP A 67 -3.41 -10.14 2.88
CA ASP A 67 -2.11 -9.51 2.89
C ASP A 67 -1.57 -9.27 1.48
N ALA A 68 -0.59 -8.38 1.37
CA ALA A 68 0.01 -7.99 0.11
C ALA A 68 1.00 -9.03 -0.47
N GLY A 69 1.18 -10.18 0.17
CA GLY A 69 2.24 -11.14 -0.16
C GLY A 69 2.11 -11.76 -1.55
N SER A 70 0.90 -12.09 -1.99
CA SER A 70 0.65 -12.56 -3.36
C SER A 70 1.01 -11.50 -4.40
N MET A 71 0.64 -10.24 -4.13
CA MET A 71 0.96 -9.11 -5.00
C MET A 71 2.47 -8.86 -5.05
N ILE A 72 3.16 -8.88 -3.91
CA ILE A 72 4.62 -8.71 -3.83
C ILE A 72 5.33 -9.81 -4.62
N ARG A 73 4.92 -11.08 -4.47
CA ARG A 73 5.50 -12.20 -5.24
C ARG A 73 5.32 -12.06 -6.75
N ARG A 74 4.22 -11.48 -7.21
CA ARG A 74 3.93 -11.25 -8.63
C ARG A 74 4.66 -10.05 -9.20
N ILE A 75 4.66 -8.93 -8.48
CA ILE A 75 5.29 -7.67 -8.92
C ILE A 75 6.82 -7.75 -8.78
N ARG A 76 7.33 -8.48 -7.79
CA ARG A 76 8.75 -8.57 -7.42
C ARG A 76 9.40 -7.18 -7.30
N PRO A 77 8.89 -6.31 -6.41
CA PRO A 77 9.41 -4.95 -6.27
C PRO A 77 10.85 -4.95 -5.76
N GLN A 78 11.61 -3.90 -6.07
CA GLN A 78 12.94 -3.71 -5.48
C GLN A 78 12.86 -3.14 -4.06
N ILE A 79 11.84 -2.33 -3.79
CA ILE A 79 11.60 -1.67 -2.50
C ILE A 79 10.11 -1.84 -2.14
N VAL A 80 9.85 -2.23 -0.90
CA VAL A 80 8.52 -2.18 -0.29
C VAL A 80 8.55 -1.10 0.77
N VAL A 81 7.63 -0.14 0.67
CA VAL A 81 7.53 0.98 1.62
C VAL A 81 6.38 0.73 2.59
N LYS A 82 6.62 0.98 3.87
CA LYS A 82 5.60 0.99 4.93
C LYS A 82 5.67 2.29 5.73
N GLY A 83 4.62 2.59 6.47
CA GLY A 83 4.64 3.67 7.45
C GLY A 83 5.46 3.28 8.69
N GLU A 84 6.12 4.24 9.32
CA GLU A 84 6.91 4.04 10.54
C GLU A 84 6.14 3.40 11.69
N ARG A 85 4.80 3.47 11.74
CA ARG A 85 4.02 2.73 12.75
C ARG A 85 4.19 1.21 12.67
N PHE A 86 4.71 0.70 11.56
CA PHE A 86 5.02 -0.71 11.36
C PHE A 86 6.47 -1.07 11.69
N LEU A 87 7.28 -0.09 12.10
CA LEU A 87 8.63 -0.35 12.59
C LEU A 87 8.54 -1.33 13.77
N ASN A 88 9.40 -2.36 13.73
CA ASN A 88 9.45 -3.45 14.72
C ASN A 88 8.16 -4.29 14.86
N LYS A 89 7.19 -4.14 13.94
CA LYS A 89 6.01 -5.01 13.91
C LYS A 89 6.22 -6.19 12.96
N GLN A 90 5.54 -7.30 13.26
CA GLN A 90 5.47 -8.42 12.33
C GLN A 90 4.53 -8.05 11.18
N LEU A 91 5.08 -7.97 9.97
CA LEU A 91 4.29 -7.77 8.75
C LEU A 91 3.76 -9.13 8.25
N PRO A 92 2.46 -9.28 7.96
CA PRO A 92 1.90 -10.48 7.33
C PRO A 92 2.64 -10.89 6.05
N GLU A 93 3.02 -9.91 5.24
CA GLU A 93 3.71 -10.09 3.96
C GLU A 93 5.24 -10.24 4.09
N LYS A 94 5.81 -10.28 5.30
CA LYS A 94 7.27 -10.31 5.53
C LYS A 94 7.96 -11.41 4.72
N LYS A 95 7.38 -12.61 4.72
CA LYS A 95 7.92 -13.76 3.97
C LYS A 95 8.00 -13.49 2.46
N ALA A 96 7.01 -12.79 1.89
CA ALA A 96 7.01 -12.45 0.47
C ALA A 96 8.08 -11.41 0.12
N ILE A 97 8.33 -10.45 1.02
CA ILE A 97 9.41 -9.46 0.87
C ILE A 97 10.77 -10.16 0.85
N GLU A 98 11.00 -11.07 1.79
CA GLU A 98 12.23 -11.86 1.87
C GLU A 98 12.46 -12.75 0.63
N GLU A 99 11.42 -13.46 0.17
CA GLU A 99 11.49 -14.32 -1.03
C GLU A 99 11.78 -13.55 -2.33
N THR A 100 11.32 -12.29 -2.42
CA THR A 100 11.57 -11.44 -3.59
C THR A 100 12.93 -10.74 -3.52
N GLY A 101 13.57 -10.69 -2.34
CA GLY A 101 14.79 -9.93 -2.10
C GLY A 101 14.56 -8.42 -2.06
N ALA A 102 13.31 -7.98 -1.86
CA ALA A 102 12.95 -6.58 -1.81
C ALA A 102 13.50 -5.93 -0.52
N LYS A 103 13.99 -4.69 -0.63
CA LYS A 103 14.34 -3.88 0.55
C LYS A 103 13.07 -3.35 1.20
N LEU A 104 13.01 -3.40 2.53
CA LEU A 104 11.92 -2.80 3.29
C LEU A 104 12.35 -1.41 3.77
N GLU A 105 11.63 -0.37 3.38
CA GLU A 105 11.83 1.00 3.83
C GLU A 105 10.61 1.50 4.62
N PHE A 106 10.87 2.42 5.56
CA PHE A 106 9.84 3.01 6.40
C PHE A 106 9.84 4.52 6.23
N PHE A 107 8.66 5.09 5.95
CA PHE A 107 8.46 6.53 5.82
C PHE A 107 7.60 7.07 6.95
N LEU A 108 7.84 8.33 7.30
CA LEU A 108 7.07 9.07 8.30
C LEU A 108 5.58 9.11 7.92
N GLU A 109 4.71 8.79 8.88
CA GLU A 109 3.26 8.99 8.76
C GLU A 109 2.85 10.32 9.42
N TYR A 110 1.80 10.94 8.89
CA TYR A 110 1.31 12.27 9.28
C TYR A 110 -0.17 12.23 9.70
#